data_AF-A0A7D5T8X0-F1
#
_entry.id   AF-A0A7D5T8X0-F1
#
_cell.length_a   1.000
_cell.length_b   1.000
_cell.length_c   1.000
_cell.angle_alpha   90.00
_cell.angle_beta   90.00
_cell.angle_gamma   90.00
#
_symmetry.space_group_name_H-M   'P 1'
#
loop_
_entity.id
_entity.type
_entity.pdbx_description
1 polymer ?
#
loop_
_entity_poly.entity_id
_entity_poly.type
_entity_poly.pdbx_seq_one_letter_code
_entity_poly.pdbx_strand_id
1 'polypeptide(L)'
;MSVAVPLQLASEWTTTALLRILGFALYASVVAMGVSFLYRGYSTRPLPVGVGVVVGLSFVTMSLNIDAVARASIIGDTAKLHYATASYLLGVFAVGAVGADAGRRIGDHLAANVFDVTRVDAGGQVARLVQSAGLVVELELPETVDDIDGYPAVDGETKRALAGRRMRFPRRLSESKLESRLAARLERDFDVGHVHAAIESDLSVSSLAVGRRPSGIGPSLPPGTVAVAVEGDPAPDASTGDPVEVWTGGDEGGDLVATGKFRASVGDVATVAVGADDADAFDPGDSYRLVTRPDTAEDVNELVATVWEADETVTAVTVDEGDPLQGEFVDWLPVSVLTVVRDGEPIPFPADNETLAVGDTVYVLGTPAGLHRLAEYEPEREPGDRPAPDADGGERTADDDGGDDAAAEAGGDDGGLASMFSDD
;
A
#
# COMPACT_ATOMS: atom_id res chain seq x y z
N MET A 1 -0.27 26.19 -74.02
CA MET A 1 0.76 25.14 -73.87
C MET A 1 0.21 24.14 -72.85
N SER A 2 -0.59 23.17 -73.31
CA SER A 2 -1.23 22.18 -72.43
C SER A 2 -0.21 21.10 -72.12
N VAL A 3 0.23 21.03 -70.86
CA VAL A 3 1.04 19.93 -70.36
C VAL A 3 0.10 18.74 -70.18
N ALA A 4 0.04 17.89 -71.20
CA ALA A 4 -0.54 16.56 -71.08
C ALA A 4 0.40 15.74 -70.19
N VAL A 5 0.12 15.71 -68.88
CA VAL A 5 0.75 14.74 -67.97
C VAL A 5 0.23 13.37 -68.39
N PRO A 6 1.09 12.40 -68.76
CA PRO A 6 0.63 11.10 -69.20
C PRO A 6 -0.05 10.39 -68.03
N LEU A 7 -1.28 9.91 -68.24
CA LEU A 7 -2.09 9.23 -67.22
C LEU A 7 -1.36 8.05 -66.54
N GLN A 8 -0.37 7.45 -67.19
CA GLN A 8 0.46 6.37 -66.64
C GLN A 8 1.40 6.84 -65.52
N LEU A 9 2.00 8.04 -65.61
CA LEU A 9 2.85 8.59 -64.54
C LEU A 9 2.01 8.96 -63.30
N ALA A 10 0.77 9.42 -63.52
CA ALA A 10 -0.14 9.73 -62.43
C ALA A 10 -0.52 8.49 -61.62
N SER A 11 -0.72 7.32 -62.24
CA SER A 11 -1.09 6.10 -61.50
C SER A 11 0.06 5.53 -60.67
N GLU A 12 1.30 5.51 -61.20
CA GLU A 12 2.47 5.02 -60.45
C GLU A 12 2.83 5.92 -59.28
N TRP A 13 2.76 7.24 -59.49
CA TRP A 13 2.96 8.24 -58.44
C TRP A 13 1.90 8.12 -57.35
N THR A 14 0.62 8.00 -57.74
CA THR A 14 -0.50 7.87 -56.79
C THR A 14 -0.40 6.57 -56.00
N THR A 15 -0.03 5.46 -56.65
CA THR A 15 0.14 4.16 -55.98
C THR A 15 1.27 4.19 -54.97
N THR A 16 2.41 4.77 -55.34
CA THR A 16 3.58 4.89 -54.44
C THR A 16 3.29 5.83 -53.27
N ALA A 17 2.57 6.93 -53.52
CA ALA A 17 2.13 7.86 -52.48
C ALA A 17 1.16 7.17 -51.50
N LEU A 18 0.17 6.44 -51.99
CA LEU A 18 -0.78 5.68 -51.16
C LEU A 18 -0.08 4.61 -50.32
N LEU A 19 0.83 3.85 -50.92
CA LEU A 19 1.60 2.83 -50.20
C LEU A 19 2.46 3.44 -49.09
N ARG A 20 3.12 4.59 -49.34
CA ARG A 20 3.88 5.29 -48.29
C ARG A 20 2.98 5.87 -47.20
N ILE A 21 1.84 6.45 -47.56
CA ILE A 21 0.86 6.94 -46.56
C ILE A 21 0.42 5.79 -45.65
N LEU A 22 0.07 4.64 -46.24
CA LEU A 22 -0.31 3.44 -45.48
C LEU A 22 0.85 2.93 -44.62
N GLY A 23 2.07 2.93 -45.16
CA GLY A 23 3.27 2.55 -44.43
C GLY A 23 3.55 3.44 -43.21
N PHE A 24 3.42 4.76 -43.36
CA PHE A 24 3.57 5.70 -42.25
C PHE A 24 2.44 5.57 -41.23
N ALA A 25 1.21 5.27 -41.67
CA ALA A 25 0.10 5.00 -40.77
C ALA A 25 0.31 3.73 -39.95
N LEU A 26 0.80 2.65 -40.58
CA LEU A 26 1.17 1.43 -39.88
C LEU A 26 2.33 1.68 -38.91
N TYR A 27 3.34 2.45 -39.32
CA TYR A 27 4.46 2.83 -38.47
C TYR A 27 4.00 3.62 -37.24
N ALA A 28 3.16 4.64 -37.42
CA ALA A 28 2.58 5.41 -36.33
C ALA A 28 1.75 4.53 -35.39
N SER A 29 0.98 3.59 -35.95
CA SER A 29 0.20 2.60 -35.20
C SER A 29 1.09 1.72 -34.33
N VAL A 30 2.19 1.18 -34.86
CA VAL A 30 3.09 0.31 -34.09
C VAL A 30 3.80 1.08 -32.97
N VAL A 31 4.27 2.29 -33.26
CA VAL A 31 4.89 3.16 -32.25
C VAL A 31 3.90 3.49 -31.13
N ALA A 32 2.69 3.95 -31.48
CA ALA A 32 1.66 4.28 -30.50
C ALA A 32 1.21 3.04 -29.71
N MET A 33 1.13 1.87 -30.35
CA MET A 33 0.83 0.59 -29.70
C MET A 33 1.86 0.25 -28.63
N GLY A 34 3.16 0.29 -28.96
CA GLY A 34 4.23 -0.03 -28.02
C GLY A 34 4.30 0.95 -26.86
N VAL A 35 4.14 2.25 -27.12
CA VAL A 35 4.15 3.28 -26.08
C VAL A 35 2.94 3.15 -25.16
N SER A 36 1.74 2.91 -25.70
CA SER A 36 0.54 2.67 -24.89
C SER A 36 0.70 1.41 -24.04
N PHE A 37 1.29 0.36 -24.61
CA PHE A 37 1.54 -0.89 -23.90
C PHE A 37 2.48 -0.69 -22.70
N LEU A 38 3.61 -0.02 -22.92
CA LEU A 38 4.60 0.29 -21.87
C LEU A 38 4.02 1.24 -20.81
N TYR A 39 3.35 2.30 -21.24
CA TYR A 39 2.74 3.27 -20.31
C TYR A 39 1.71 2.62 -19.41
N ARG A 40 0.91 1.69 -19.96
CA ARG A 40 -0.10 0.95 -19.21
C ARG A 40 0.52 0.01 -18.18
N GLY A 41 1.62 -0.67 -18.55
CA GLY A 41 2.38 -1.51 -17.63
C GLY A 41 3.01 -0.72 -16.48
N TYR A 42 3.46 0.51 -16.74
CA TYR A 42 4.07 1.36 -15.71
C TYR A 42 3.06 2.11 -14.84
N SER A 43 1.95 2.60 -15.41
CA SER A 43 1.12 3.62 -14.75
C SER A 43 -0.32 3.18 -14.44
N THR A 44 -0.72 1.96 -14.79
CA THR A 44 -2.11 1.39 -14.71
C THR A 44 -3.23 2.22 -15.38
N ARG A 45 -2.97 3.48 -15.74
CA ARG A 45 -3.85 4.43 -16.40
C ARG A 45 -3.74 4.30 -17.93
N PRO A 46 -4.83 4.56 -18.68
CA PRO A 46 -4.79 4.62 -20.14
C PRO A 46 -4.00 5.84 -20.62
N LEU A 47 -3.24 5.68 -21.71
CA LEU A 47 -2.55 6.80 -22.35
C LEU A 47 -3.59 7.79 -22.92
N PRO A 48 -3.52 9.10 -22.59
CA PRO A 48 -4.44 10.08 -23.16
C PRO A 48 -4.37 10.08 -24.70
N VAL A 49 -5.54 10.23 -25.34
CA VAL A 49 -5.68 10.16 -26.81
C VAL A 49 -4.71 11.11 -27.52
N GLY A 50 -4.63 12.36 -27.04
CA GLY A 50 -3.74 13.37 -27.62
C GLY A 50 -2.27 12.97 -27.57
N VAL A 51 -1.83 12.35 -26.47
CA VAL A 51 -0.42 11.96 -26.27
C VAL A 51 -0.03 10.84 -27.24
N GLY A 52 -0.87 9.80 -27.38
CA GLY A 52 -0.57 8.69 -28.29
C GLY A 52 -0.49 9.11 -29.76
N VAL A 53 -1.38 10.02 -30.18
CA VAL A 53 -1.34 10.58 -31.54
C VAL A 53 -0.09 11.44 -31.76
N VAL A 54 0.24 12.32 -30.82
CA VAL A 54 1.43 13.19 -30.92
C VAL A 54 2.71 12.35 -30.99
N VAL A 55 2.84 11.32 -30.15
CA VAL A 55 4.02 10.44 -30.15
C VAL A 55 4.14 9.68 -31.47
N GLY A 56 3.05 9.05 -31.94
CA GLY A 56 3.05 8.34 -33.22
C GLY A 56 3.41 9.24 -34.40
N LEU A 57 2.82 10.45 -34.46
CA LEU A 57 3.12 11.41 -35.52
C LEU A 57 4.52 12.03 -35.42
N SER A 58 5.10 12.15 -34.21
CA SER A 58 6.45 12.67 -34.02
C SER A 58 7.48 11.75 -34.69
N PHE A 59 7.33 10.43 -34.54
CA PHE A 59 8.18 9.45 -35.22
C PHE A 59 8.00 9.48 -36.74
N VAL A 60 6.75 9.62 -37.24
CA VAL A 60 6.51 9.81 -38.68
C VAL A 60 7.20 11.08 -39.20
N THR A 61 7.08 12.18 -38.46
CA THR A 61 7.71 13.47 -38.80
C THR A 61 9.23 13.37 -38.81
N MET A 62 9.80 12.65 -37.85
CA MET A 62 11.22 12.35 -37.77
C MET A 62 11.68 11.57 -39.01
N SER A 63 10.96 10.51 -39.37
CA SER A 63 11.26 9.70 -40.57
C SER A 63 11.16 10.51 -41.87
N LEU A 64 10.12 11.34 -42.01
CA LEU A 64 9.97 12.26 -43.14
C LEU A 64 11.09 13.31 -43.20
N ASN A 65 11.55 13.83 -42.06
CA ASN A 65 12.68 14.76 -42.01
C ASN A 65 13.99 14.09 -42.42
N ILE A 66 14.24 12.87 -41.93
CA ILE A 66 15.42 12.09 -42.33
C ILE A 66 15.39 11.85 -43.85
N ASP A 67 14.25 11.44 -44.41
CA ASP A 67 14.09 11.27 -45.86
C ASP A 67 14.30 12.58 -46.63
N ALA A 68 13.76 13.69 -46.12
CA ALA A 68 13.90 15.01 -46.74
C ALA A 68 15.34 15.54 -46.74
N VAL A 69 16.12 15.24 -45.70
CA VAL A 69 17.54 15.60 -45.58
C VAL A 69 18.41 14.67 -46.44
N ALA A 70 18.18 13.37 -46.37
CA ALA A 70 19.00 12.37 -47.05
C ALA A 70 18.82 12.36 -48.57
N ARG A 71 17.60 12.62 -49.08
CA ARG A 71 17.28 12.51 -50.52
C ARG A 71 16.96 13.85 -51.19
N ALA A 72 17.04 14.98 -50.46
CA ALA A 72 16.60 16.31 -50.90
C ALA A 72 15.15 16.40 -51.43
N SER A 73 14.40 15.29 -51.39
CA SER A 73 13.05 15.14 -51.91
C SER A 73 12.24 14.19 -51.02
N ILE A 74 10.98 14.54 -50.81
CA ILE A 74 10.04 13.78 -50.00
C ILE A 74 9.35 12.70 -50.87
N ILE A 75 9.15 12.94 -52.18
CA ILE A 75 8.61 12.00 -53.18
C ILE A 75 9.15 12.33 -54.59
N GLY A 76 9.91 11.41 -55.20
CA GLY A 76 10.39 11.55 -56.59
C GLY A 76 11.24 12.80 -56.83
N ASP A 77 11.23 13.40 -58.04
CA ASP A 77 11.95 14.65 -58.37
C ASP A 77 11.06 15.91 -58.19
N THR A 78 10.15 15.91 -57.21
CA THR A 78 9.19 17.01 -57.05
C THR A 78 9.75 18.10 -56.11
N ALA A 79 9.71 19.35 -56.56
CA ALA A 79 10.13 20.49 -55.75
C ALA A 79 9.33 20.61 -54.43
N LYS A 80 10.01 21.04 -53.36
CA LYS A 80 9.46 21.11 -51.99
C LYS A 80 8.23 22.02 -51.87
N LEU A 81 8.14 23.09 -52.68
CA LEU A 81 6.95 23.92 -52.84
C LEU A 81 6.13 23.48 -54.05
N HIS A 82 5.35 22.41 -53.87
CA HIS A 82 4.35 22.01 -54.86
C HIS A 82 3.07 21.56 -54.16
N TYR A 83 1.91 21.86 -54.75
CA TYR A 83 0.60 21.51 -54.17
C TYR A 83 0.48 20.00 -53.91
N ALA A 84 1.09 19.16 -54.75
CA ALA A 84 1.11 17.71 -54.59
C ALA A 84 1.83 17.26 -53.30
N THR A 85 2.91 17.94 -52.92
CA THR A 85 3.65 17.67 -51.67
C THR A 85 2.81 18.03 -50.45
N ALA A 86 2.10 19.15 -50.50
CA ALA A 86 1.21 19.57 -49.42
C ALA A 86 0.05 18.58 -49.22
N SER A 87 -0.61 18.14 -50.30
CA SER A 87 -1.68 17.14 -50.22
C SER A 87 -1.17 15.79 -49.71
N TYR A 88 0.04 15.38 -50.09
CA TYR A 88 0.65 14.16 -49.59
C TYR A 88 0.94 14.23 -48.09
N LEU A 89 1.58 15.30 -47.63
CA LEU A 89 1.87 15.49 -46.20
C LEU A 89 0.58 15.50 -45.38
N LEU A 90 -0.45 16.22 -45.85
CA LEU A 90 -1.77 16.21 -45.21
C LEU A 90 -2.36 14.79 -45.13
N GLY A 91 -2.24 14.00 -46.21
CA GLY A 91 -2.64 12.60 -46.23
C GLY A 91 -1.86 11.74 -45.23
N VAL A 92 -0.54 11.88 -45.17
CA VAL A 92 0.32 11.16 -44.21
C VAL A 92 -0.07 11.49 -42.77
N PHE A 93 -0.25 12.78 -42.44
CA PHE A 93 -0.63 13.18 -41.08
C PHE A 93 -2.05 12.76 -40.70
N ALA A 94 -3.01 12.88 -41.62
CA ALA A 94 -4.40 12.50 -41.36
C ALA A 94 -4.54 10.98 -41.15
N VAL A 95 -4.00 10.18 -42.08
CA VAL A 95 -4.07 8.71 -41.98
C VAL A 95 -3.16 8.21 -40.86
N GLY A 96 -2.01 8.87 -40.65
CA GLY A 96 -1.09 8.60 -39.54
C GLY A 96 -1.71 8.84 -38.17
N ALA A 97 -2.50 9.90 -38.00
CA ALA A 97 -3.20 10.17 -36.75
C ALA A 97 -4.25 9.09 -36.43
N VAL A 98 -5.02 8.66 -37.45
CA VAL A 98 -5.98 7.57 -37.32
C VAL A 98 -5.26 6.25 -36.99
N GLY A 99 -4.15 5.96 -37.67
CA GLY A 99 -3.30 4.81 -37.38
C GLY A 99 -2.75 4.82 -35.96
N ALA A 100 -2.24 5.97 -35.48
CA ALA A 100 -1.74 6.12 -34.13
C ALA A 100 -2.83 5.90 -33.07
N ASP A 101 -4.04 6.44 -33.25
CA ASP A 101 -5.14 6.20 -32.30
C ASP A 101 -5.59 4.73 -32.31
N ALA A 102 -5.65 4.10 -33.48
CA ALA A 102 -5.95 2.67 -33.59
C ALA A 102 -4.89 1.82 -32.88
N GLY A 103 -3.61 2.09 -33.14
CA GLY A 103 -2.47 1.44 -32.51
C GLY A 103 -2.47 1.58 -30.99
N ARG A 104 -2.73 2.79 -30.49
CA ARG A 104 -2.88 3.08 -29.05
C ARG A 104 -3.98 2.22 -28.42
N ARG A 105 -5.17 2.14 -29.03
CA ARG A 105 -6.29 1.31 -28.52
C ARG A 105 -5.94 -0.17 -28.49
N ILE A 106 -5.25 -0.67 -29.51
CA ILE A 106 -4.80 -2.07 -29.57
C ILE A 106 -3.73 -2.32 -28.50
N GLY A 107 -2.76 -1.41 -28.33
CA GLY A 107 -1.73 -1.50 -27.31
C GLY A 107 -2.30 -1.49 -25.90
N ASP A 108 -3.27 -0.63 -25.63
CA ASP A 108 -4.03 -0.61 -24.38
C ASP A 108 -4.75 -1.94 -24.12
N HIS A 109 -5.33 -2.56 -25.16
CA HIS A 109 -6.01 -3.85 -25.03
C HIS A 109 -5.04 -5.00 -24.78
N LEU A 110 -3.92 -5.04 -25.49
CA LEU A 110 -2.87 -6.03 -25.28
C LEU A 110 -2.26 -5.90 -23.88
N ALA A 111 -1.98 -4.69 -23.42
CA ALA A 111 -1.46 -4.46 -22.08
C ALA A 111 -2.44 -4.87 -20.99
N ALA A 112 -3.74 -4.60 -21.16
CA ALA A 112 -4.75 -5.06 -20.20
C ALA A 112 -4.80 -6.59 -20.11
N ASN A 113 -4.62 -7.31 -21.21
CA ASN A 113 -4.60 -8.78 -21.23
C ASN A 113 -3.29 -9.36 -20.66
N VAL A 114 -2.14 -8.71 -20.87
CA VAL A 114 -0.82 -9.21 -20.44
C VAL A 114 -0.53 -8.87 -18.98
N PHE A 115 -0.91 -7.68 -18.52
CA PHE A 115 -0.67 -7.20 -17.17
C PHE A 115 -1.87 -7.38 -16.22
N ASP A 116 -2.92 -8.09 -16.65
CA ASP A 116 -4.17 -8.34 -15.90
C ASP A 116 -4.82 -7.08 -15.29
N VAL A 117 -4.65 -5.92 -15.95
CA VAL A 117 -5.18 -4.64 -15.48
C VAL A 117 -6.67 -4.55 -15.84
N THR A 118 -7.53 -4.85 -14.87
CA THR A 118 -9.00 -4.85 -15.05
C THR A 118 -9.52 -3.47 -15.48
N ARG A 119 -10.23 -3.41 -16.62
CA ARG A 119 -10.86 -2.17 -17.11
C ARG A 119 -12.10 -1.83 -16.26
N VAL A 120 -12.00 -0.83 -15.37
CA VAL A 120 -13.17 -0.14 -14.82
C VAL A 120 -13.51 1.04 -15.74
N ASP A 121 -14.31 0.78 -16.78
CA ASP A 121 -14.78 1.83 -17.70
C ASP A 121 -16.06 2.47 -17.10
N ALA A 122 -15.88 3.53 -16.32
CA ALA A 122 -16.98 4.25 -15.65
C ALA A 122 -17.72 5.25 -16.59
N GLY A 123 -17.85 4.94 -17.88
CA GLY A 123 -18.23 5.92 -18.91
C GLY A 123 -19.38 5.51 -19.83
N GLY A 124 -20.62 5.52 -19.33
CA GLY A 124 -21.74 6.12 -20.06
C GLY A 124 -22.56 5.29 -21.07
N GLN A 125 -22.11 4.18 -21.64
CA GLN A 125 -22.96 3.40 -22.58
C GLN A 125 -23.32 1.99 -22.08
N VAL A 126 -22.41 1.34 -21.37
CA VAL A 126 -22.68 0.03 -20.78
C VAL A 126 -23.44 0.14 -19.46
N ALA A 127 -23.28 1.22 -18.69
CA ALA A 127 -24.07 1.47 -17.47
C ALA A 127 -25.60 1.53 -17.76
N ARG A 128 -26.00 2.14 -18.88
CA ARG A 128 -27.41 2.21 -19.30
C ARG A 128 -27.91 0.89 -19.89
N LEU A 129 -27.05 0.14 -20.59
CA LEU A 129 -27.41 -1.16 -21.14
C LEU A 129 -27.52 -2.25 -20.05
N VAL A 130 -26.64 -2.19 -19.04
CA VAL A 130 -26.68 -3.03 -17.83
C VAL A 130 -27.93 -2.71 -16.99
N GLN A 131 -28.32 -1.44 -16.92
CA GLN A 131 -29.54 -1.02 -16.23
C GLN A 131 -30.83 -1.47 -16.95
N SER A 132 -30.81 -1.59 -18.28
CA SER A 132 -31.94 -2.10 -19.07
C SER A 132 -32.05 -3.63 -19.15
N ALA A 133 -30.99 -4.38 -18.80
CA ALA A 133 -30.91 -5.83 -18.99
C ALA A 133 -31.11 -6.66 -17.71
N GLY A 134 -31.43 -6.06 -16.55
CA GLY A 134 -31.66 -6.81 -15.31
C GLY A 134 -30.43 -7.58 -14.80
N LEU A 135 -29.23 -7.05 -15.09
CA LEU A 135 -27.94 -7.66 -14.74
C LEU A 135 -27.39 -7.17 -13.39
N VAL A 136 -28.25 -6.60 -12.55
CA VAL A 136 -27.90 -6.08 -11.23
C VAL A 136 -28.60 -6.95 -10.19
N VAL A 137 -27.82 -7.47 -9.24
CA VAL A 137 -28.29 -8.09 -8.01
C VAL A 137 -28.33 -7.01 -6.93
N GLU A 138 -29.42 -6.96 -6.18
CA GLU A 138 -29.53 -6.14 -4.97
C GLU A 138 -29.26 -7.05 -3.78
N LEU A 139 -28.23 -6.74 -3.02
CA LEU A 139 -27.85 -7.38 -1.76
C LEU A 139 -28.32 -6.49 -0.62
N GLU A 140 -29.00 -7.08 0.36
CA GLU A 140 -29.40 -6.42 1.60
C GLU A 140 -28.41 -6.84 2.69
N LEU A 141 -27.78 -5.86 3.33
CA LEU A 141 -26.91 -6.11 4.48
C LEU A 141 -27.75 -6.52 5.69
N PRO A 142 -27.20 -7.35 6.60
CA PRO A 142 -27.88 -7.73 7.83
C PRO A 142 -28.18 -6.51 8.71
N GLU A 143 -29.15 -6.65 9.61
CA GLU A 143 -29.52 -5.60 10.56
C GLU A 143 -28.48 -5.43 11.68
N THR A 144 -27.70 -6.49 11.95
CA THR A 144 -26.60 -6.52 12.92
C THR A 144 -25.27 -6.56 12.18
N VAL A 145 -24.31 -5.75 12.65
CA VAL A 145 -22.96 -5.67 12.09
C VAL A 145 -21.96 -5.81 13.23
N ASP A 146 -21.19 -6.88 13.18
CA ASP A 146 -20.29 -7.29 14.25
C ASP A 146 -18.90 -6.62 14.11
N ASP A 147 -18.12 -6.60 15.19
CA ASP A 147 -16.70 -6.22 15.11
C ASP A 147 -15.86 -7.46 14.83
N ILE A 148 -14.83 -7.32 14.00
CA ILE A 148 -13.86 -8.40 13.79
C ILE A 148 -12.93 -8.46 15.00
N ASP A 149 -12.83 -9.62 15.63
CA ASP A 149 -11.93 -9.85 16.76
C ASP A 149 -10.46 -9.65 16.37
N GLY A 150 -9.71 -9.06 17.30
CA GLY A 150 -8.31 -8.65 17.07
C GLY A 150 -8.15 -7.35 16.27
N TYR A 151 -9.24 -6.74 15.79
CA TYR A 151 -9.22 -5.45 15.10
C TYR A 151 -9.88 -4.34 15.95
N PRO A 152 -9.43 -3.07 15.82
CA PRO A 152 -10.11 -1.95 16.44
C PRO A 152 -11.58 -1.84 15.98
N ALA A 153 -12.52 -1.77 16.94
CA ALA A 153 -13.96 -1.69 16.66
C ALA A 153 -14.34 -0.47 15.81
N VAL A 154 -15.31 -0.59 14.91
CA VAL A 154 -15.83 0.53 14.10
C VAL A 154 -16.81 1.36 14.92
N ASP A 155 -16.93 2.67 14.64
CA ASP A 155 -17.87 3.52 15.35
C ASP A 155 -19.34 3.08 15.11
N GLY A 156 -20.17 3.22 16.14
CA GLY A 156 -21.56 2.78 16.08
C GLY A 156 -22.43 3.56 15.08
N GLU A 157 -22.00 4.73 14.60
CA GLU A 157 -22.72 5.50 13.58
C GLU A 157 -22.57 4.85 12.20
N THR A 158 -21.34 4.48 11.85
CA THR A 158 -21.01 3.72 10.65
C THR A 158 -21.73 2.38 10.65
N LYS A 159 -21.75 1.64 11.76
CA LYS A 159 -22.50 0.37 11.87
C LYS A 159 -24.00 0.55 11.60
N ARG A 160 -24.62 1.58 12.19
CA ARG A 160 -26.03 1.93 11.93
C ARG A 160 -26.29 2.34 10.47
N ALA A 161 -25.31 2.92 9.79
CA ALA A 161 -25.41 3.28 8.38
C ALA A 161 -25.24 2.07 7.43
N LEU A 162 -24.67 0.98 7.92
CA LEU A 162 -24.51 -0.30 7.22
C LEU A 162 -25.71 -1.23 7.43
N ALA A 163 -26.27 -1.25 8.64
CA ALA A 163 -27.41 -2.08 9.01
C ALA A 163 -28.59 -1.95 8.01
N GLY A 164 -29.06 -3.09 7.48
CA GLY A 164 -30.23 -3.14 6.58
C GLY A 164 -30.04 -2.45 5.23
N ARG A 165 -28.82 -2.03 4.88
CA ARG A 165 -28.58 -1.23 3.68
C ARG A 165 -28.60 -2.09 2.43
N ARG A 166 -29.27 -1.59 1.38
CA ARG A 166 -29.31 -2.26 0.07
C ARG A 166 -28.20 -1.76 -0.85
N MET A 167 -27.41 -2.69 -1.37
CA MET A 167 -26.28 -2.43 -2.25
C MET A 167 -26.42 -3.21 -3.56
N ARG A 168 -25.97 -2.60 -4.66
CA ARG A 168 -26.19 -3.14 -6.01
C ARG A 168 -24.88 -3.59 -6.66
N PHE A 169 -24.88 -4.83 -7.15
CA PHE A 169 -23.71 -5.50 -7.73
C PHE A 169 -24.03 -6.18 -9.07
N PRO A 170 -23.04 -6.40 -9.96
CA PRO A 170 -23.24 -7.13 -11.21
C PRO A 170 -23.55 -8.62 -10.99
N ARG A 171 -24.53 -9.16 -11.73
CA ARG A 171 -25.08 -10.53 -11.58
C ARG A 171 -24.16 -11.70 -12.01
N ARG A 172 -22.95 -11.44 -12.54
CA ARG A 172 -22.03 -12.48 -13.06
C ARG A 172 -20.80 -12.70 -12.17
N LEU A 173 -20.97 -12.60 -10.86
CA LEU A 173 -19.91 -12.86 -9.89
C LEU A 173 -20.18 -14.22 -9.21
N SER A 174 -19.14 -14.99 -8.96
CA SER A 174 -19.20 -16.10 -8.00
C SER A 174 -19.42 -15.54 -6.59
N GLU A 175 -19.91 -16.36 -5.65
CA GLU A 175 -20.08 -15.99 -4.23
C GLU A 175 -18.82 -15.30 -3.68
N SER A 176 -17.67 -15.96 -3.80
CA SER A 176 -16.37 -15.39 -3.38
C SER A 176 -16.03 -14.04 -4.02
N LYS A 177 -16.34 -13.84 -5.31
CA LYS A 177 -16.09 -12.56 -5.99
C LYS A 177 -17.09 -11.49 -5.58
N LEU A 178 -18.29 -11.88 -5.17
CA LEU A 178 -19.33 -10.99 -4.69
C LEU A 178 -18.97 -10.51 -3.27
N GLU A 179 -18.51 -11.42 -2.41
CA GLU A 179 -17.96 -11.13 -1.09
C GLU A 179 -16.78 -10.17 -1.17
N SER A 180 -15.75 -10.48 -1.96
CA SER A 180 -14.58 -9.59 -2.10
C SER A 180 -14.98 -8.22 -2.67
N ARG A 181 -15.97 -8.15 -3.57
CA ARG A 181 -16.47 -6.88 -4.12
C ARG A 181 -17.30 -6.10 -3.12
N LEU A 182 -18.04 -6.78 -2.25
CA LEU A 182 -18.79 -6.18 -1.17
C LEU A 182 -17.82 -5.58 -0.15
N ALA A 183 -16.84 -6.36 0.32
CA ALA A 183 -15.80 -5.93 1.24
C ALA A 183 -15.06 -4.68 0.73
N ALA A 184 -14.46 -4.76 -0.47
CA ALA A 184 -13.70 -3.65 -1.06
C ALA A 184 -14.56 -2.37 -1.25
N ARG A 185 -15.87 -2.53 -1.44
CA ARG A 185 -16.78 -1.38 -1.58
C ARG A 185 -17.11 -0.78 -0.22
N LEU A 186 -17.34 -1.61 0.80
CA LEU A 186 -17.59 -1.15 2.16
C LEU A 186 -16.37 -0.42 2.71
N GLU A 187 -15.17 -0.97 2.53
CA GLU A 187 -13.91 -0.31 2.90
C GLU A 187 -13.79 1.09 2.30
N ARG A 188 -14.05 1.20 0.99
CA ARG A 188 -13.94 2.48 0.28
C ARG A 188 -15.05 3.48 0.64
N ASP A 189 -16.30 3.01 0.77
CA ASP A 189 -17.47 3.88 0.89
C ASP A 189 -17.72 4.32 2.35
N PHE A 190 -17.19 3.58 3.35
CA PHE A 190 -17.45 3.79 4.78
C PHE A 190 -16.21 3.90 5.67
N ASP A 191 -15.01 3.94 5.07
CA ASP A 191 -13.74 4.07 5.81
C ASP A 191 -13.53 2.99 6.88
N VAL A 192 -14.09 1.79 6.63
CA VAL A 192 -13.81 0.59 7.41
C VAL A 192 -12.51 -0.02 6.88
N GLY A 193 -11.63 -0.45 7.77
CA GLY A 193 -10.30 -0.92 7.36
C GLY A 193 -10.28 -2.35 6.84
N HIS A 194 -11.08 -3.21 7.45
CA HIS A 194 -11.23 -4.61 7.10
C HIS A 194 -12.71 -4.99 7.14
N VAL A 195 -13.14 -5.82 6.20
CA VAL A 195 -14.52 -6.30 6.12
C VAL A 195 -14.54 -7.79 5.83
N HIS A 196 -15.30 -8.53 6.65
CA HIS A 196 -15.68 -9.90 6.37
C HIS A 196 -17.17 -9.97 6.08
N ALA A 197 -17.54 -10.62 4.99
CA ALA A 197 -18.94 -10.86 4.64
C ALA A 197 -19.07 -12.29 4.10
N ALA A 198 -20.05 -13.03 4.61
CA ALA A 198 -20.43 -14.35 4.10
C ALA A 198 -21.74 -14.23 3.33
N ILE A 199 -21.76 -14.73 2.08
CA ILE A 199 -22.93 -14.66 1.21
C ILE A 199 -23.41 -16.07 0.87
N GLU A 200 -24.68 -16.32 1.13
CA GLU A 200 -25.35 -17.58 0.82
C GLU A 200 -25.72 -17.70 -0.66
N SER A 201 -26.00 -18.92 -1.10
CA SER A 201 -26.38 -19.23 -2.49
C SER A 201 -27.67 -18.54 -2.98
N ASP A 202 -28.50 -18.04 -2.06
CA ASP A 202 -29.71 -17.25 -2.34
C ASP A 202 -29.45 -15.74 -2.44
N LEU A 203 -28.18 -15.32 -2.32
CA LEU A 203 -27.70 -13.94 -2.33
C LEU A 203 -28.10 -13.13 -1.09
N SER A 204 -28.40 -13.80 0.02
CA SER A 204 -28.48 -13.17 1.34
C SER A 204 -27.11 -13.10 2.00
N VAL A 205 -26.84 -12.01 2.73
CA VAL A 205 -25.62 -11.87 3.55
C VAL A 205 -25.93 -12.48 4.90
N SER A 206 -25.34 -13.63 5.21
CA SER A 206 -25.58 -14.35 6.46
C SER A 206 -24.80 -13.77 7.64
N SER A 207 -23.61 -13.24 7.38
CA SER A 207 -22.70 -12.67 8.38
C SER A 207 -21.97 -11.46 7.81
N LEU A 208 -21.84 -10.38 8.60
CA LEU A 208 -21.10 -9.16 8.25
C LEU A 208 -20.37 -8.62 9.48
N ALA A 209 -19.05 -8.65 9.43
CA ALA A 209 -18.18 -8.08 10.45
C ALA A 209 -17.21 -7.06 9.88
N VAL A 210 -16.93 -6.01 10.65
CA VAL A 210 -16.10 -4.89 10.23
C VAL A 210 -15.03 -4.57 11.28
N GLY A 211 -13.84 -4.17 10.83
CA GLY A 211 -12.76 -3.70 11.67
C GLY A 211 -12.20 -2.38 11.14
N ARG A 212 -11.79 -1.46 12.02
CA ARG A 212 -10.98 -0.31 11.61
C ARG A 212 -9.54 -0.75 11.39
N ARG A 213 -8.90 -0.15 10.39
CA ARG A 213 -7.44 -0.18 10.32
C ARG A 213 -6.95 0.78 11.40
N PRO A 214 -5.98 0.42 12.25
CA PRO A 214 -5.44 1.34 13.24
C PRO A 214 -4.90 2.59 12.54
N SER A 215 -5.65 3.68 12.67
CA SER A 215 -5.34 4.97 12.10
C SER A 215 -4.51 5.76 13.12
N GLY A 216 -3.19 5.56 13.07
CA GLY A 216 -2.18 6.41 13.72
C GLY A 216 -1.25 7.04 12.67
N ILE A 217 -0.51 8.10 13.02
CA ILE A 217 0.47 8.76 12.14
C ILE A 217 1.57 7.77 11.75
N GLY A 218 1.35 7.04 10.66
CA GLY A 218 2.30 6.14 10.00
C GLY A 218 2.71 4.89 10.83
N PRO A 219 2.95 3.74 10.17
CA PRO A 219 3.46 2.51 10.81
C PRO A 219 4.92 2.60 11.32
N SER A 220 5.45 3.82 11.42
CA SER A 220 6.85 4.08 11.73
C SER A 220 7.06 4.66 13.13
N LEU A 221 5.99 4.99 13.86
CA LEU A 221 6.05 5.41 15.27
C LEU A 221 6.06 4.15 16.17
N PRO A 222 7.15 3.90 16.91
CA PRO A 222 7.20 2.80 17.86
C PRO A 222 6.09 2.92 18.93
N PRO A 223 5.59 1.80 19.48
CA PRO A 223 4.74 1.82 20.67
C PRO A 223 5.39 2.63 21.79
N GLY A 224 4.60 3.42 22.53
CA GLY A 224 5.12 4.31 23.58
C GLY A 224 5.80 5.57 23.06
N THR A 225 5.67 5.91 21.77
CA THR A 225 6.15 7.18 21.20
C THR A 225 5.00 8.02 20.65
N VAL A 226 5.19 9.34 20.65
CA VAL A 226 4.26 10.31 20.07
C VAL A 226 5.01 11.24 19.11
N ALA A 227 4.29 11.78 18.13
CA ALA A 227 4.84 12.79 17.23
C ALA A 227 4.57 14.19 17.81
N VAL A 228 5.63 14.94 18.05
CA VAL A 228 5.56 16.32 18.53
C VAL A 228 6.07 17.25 17.43
N ALA A 229 5.36 18.35 17.22
CA ALA A 229 5.82 19.45 16.37
C ALA A 229 6.61 20.43 17.24
N VAL A 230 7.88 20.65 16.89
CA VAL A 230 8.77 21.56 17.61
C VAL A 230 9.22 22.67 16.66
N GLU A 231 9.22 23.91 17.14
CA GLU A 231 9.84 25.02 16.41
C GLU A 231 11.37 24.91 16.60
N GLY A 232 12.13 24.87 15.51
CA GLY A 232 13.57 24.64 15.55
C GLY A 232 14.20 24.49 14.17
N ASP A 233 15.51 24.67 14.08
CA ASP A 233 16.28 24.57 12.84
C ASP A 233 16.81 23.13 12.67
N PRO A 234 16.16 22.26 11.87
CA PRO A 234 16.68 20.94 11.60
C PRO A 234 17.94 21.04 10.74
N ALA A 235 18.94 20.21 11.04
CA ALA A 235 20.13 20.12 10.20
C ALA A 235 19.72 19.85 8.73
N PRO A 236 20.31 20.56 7.74
CA PRO A 236 19.87 20.50 6.34
C PRO A 236 20.01 19.12 5.70
N ASP A 237 20.75 18.21 6.33
CA ASP A 237 21.01 16.85 5.87
C ASP A 237 20.14 15.79 6.59
N ALA A 238 19.22 16.17 7.48
CA ALA A 238 18.36 15.24 8.22
C ALA A 238 17.31 14.58 7.30
N SER A 239 17.30 13.24 7.29
CA SER A 239 16.35 12.41 6.57
C SER A 239 15.31 11.79 7.50
N THR A 240 14.13 11.47 6.98
CA THR A 240 13.08 10.79 7.75
C THR A 240 13.61 9.49 8.35
N GLY A 241 13.53 9.36 9.67
CA GLY A 241 14.00 8.20 10.42
C GLY A 241 15.34 8.40 11.11
N ASP A 242 16.07 9.48 10.81
CA ASP A 242 17.36 9.77 11.43
C ASP A 242 17.19 10.01 12.94
N PRO A 243 18.05 9.43 13.78
CA PRO A 243 18.02 9.70 15.21
C PRO A 243 18.45 11.15 15.45
N VAL A 244 17.64 11.88 16.24
CA VAL A 244 17.89 13.27 16.60
C VAL A 244 17.86 13.45 18.11
N GLU A 245 18.68 14.36 18.59
CA GLU A 245 18.59 14.93 19.93
C GLU A 245 17.99 16.32 19.83
N VAL A 246 17.03 16.63 20.72
CA VAL A 246 16.38 17.93 20.79
C VAL A 246 16.88 18.67 22.03
N TRP A 247 17.47 19.83 21.82
CA TRP A 247 18.10 20.66 22.85
C TRP A 247 17.38 22.00 22.97
N THR A 248 17.35 22.60 24.16
CA THR A 248 16.81 23.97 24.35
C THR A 248 17.65 25.01 23.58
N GLY A 249 17.02 25.98 22.92
CA GLY A 249 17.72 27.05 22.19
C GLY A 249 18.32 28.13 23.11
N GLY A 250 19.64 28.35 23.04
CA GLY A 250 20.35 29.42 23.75
C GLY A 250 21.87 29.43 23.49
N ASP A 251 22.49 30.61 23.53
CA ASP A 251 23.92 30.84 23.22
C ASP A 251 24.89 30.23 24.26
N GLU A 252 24.40 29.77 25.42
CA GLU A 252 25.17 29.09 26.47
C GLU A 252 24.57 27.70 26.69
N GLY A 253 25.22 26.67 26.13
CA GLY A 253 25.01 25.23 26.40
C GLY A 253 23.60 24.81 26.84
N GLY A 254 22.69 24.60 25.88
CA GLY A 254 21.33 24.12 26.16
C GLY A 254 21.30 22.74 26.83
N ASP A 255 20.18 22.46 27.50
CA ASP A 255 19.88 21.16 28.11
C ASP A 255 19.23 20.22 27.08
N LEU A 256 19.49 18.91 27.19
CA LEU A 256 18.83 17.90 26.38
C LEU A 256 17.39 17.74 26.85
N VAL A 257 16.43 17.99 25.95
CA VAL A 257 15.00 17.91 26.22
C VAL A 257 14.50 16.49 25.99
N ALA A 258 14.80 15.93 24.81
CA ALA A 258 14.43 14.58 24.47
C ALA A 258 15.33 14.01 23.37
N THR A 259 15.30 12.68 23.24
CA THR A 259 15.88 11.96 22.10
C THR A 259 14.77 11.35 21.27
N GLY A 260 14.89 11.40 19.96
CA GLY A 260 13.82 10.95 19.07
C GLY A 260 14.29 10.64 17.66
N LYS A 261 13.33 10.56 16.73
CA LYS A 261 13.61 10.39 15.31
C LYS A 261 12.97 11.51 14.50
N PHE A 262 13.75 12.09 13.58
CA PHE A 262 13.26 13.11 12.67
C PHE A 262 12.22 12.52 11.71
N ARG A 263 11.13 13.23 11.44
CA ARG A 263 10.10 12.79 10.49
C ARG A 263 10.06 13.65 9.26
N ALA A 264 9.86 14.94 9.45
CA ALA A 264 9.76 15.92 8.38
C ALA A 264 9.94 17.32 8.97
N SER A 265 10.23 18.29 8.12
CA SER A 265 10.19 19.70 8.47
C SER A 265 9.49 20.51 7.39
N VAL A 266 8.86 21.61 7.82
CA VAL A 266 8.25 22.61 6.93
C VAL A 266 8.63 23.98 7.48
N GLY A 267 9.56 24.66 6.81
CA GLY A 267 10.16 25.89 7.36
C GLY A 267 10.91 25.59 8.66
N ASP A 268 10.66 26.41 9.68
CA ASP A 268 11.30 26.31 11.00
C ASP A 268 10.54 25.39 11.98
N VAL A 269 9.64 24.55 11.48
CA VAL A 269 8.90 23.57 12.30
C VAL A 269 9.32 22.16 11.88
N ALA A 270 9.84 21.40 12.84
CA ALA A 270 10.22 20.00 12.67
C ALA A 270 9.24 19.08 13.42
N THR A 271 8.86 17.98 12.78
CA THR A 271 8.12 16.90 13.42
C THR A 271 9.12 15.84 13.89
N VAL A 272 9.10 15.54 15.19
CA VAL A 272 9.98 14.54 15.81
C VAL A 272 9.12 13.49 16.51
N ALA A 273 9.50 12.22 16.35
CA ALA A 273 8.96 11.13 17.14
C ALA A 273 9.77 10.97 18.43
N VAL A 274 9.14 11.13 19.59
CA VAL A 274 9.74 11.07 20.92
C VAL A 274 8.99 10.09 21.81
N GLY A 275 9.59 9.66 22.92
CA GLY A 275 8.86 8.89 23.93
C GLY A 275 7.62 9.65 24.43
N ALA A 276 6.53 8.95 24.73
CA ALA A 276 5.31 9.56 25.23
C ALA A 276 5.54 10.34 26.54
N ASP A 277 6.43 9.83 27.40
CA ASP A 277 6.81 10.47 28.67
C ASP A 277 7.64 11.76 28.46
N ASP A 278 8.35 11.86 27.35
CA ASP A 278 9.18 13.03 27.00
C ASP A 278 8.36 14.12 26.28
N ALA A 279 7.12 13.82 25.87
CA ALA A 279 6.29 14.73 25.09
C ALA A 279 5.88 15.99 25.87
N ASP A 280 5.67 15.84 27.18
CA ASP A 280 5.28 16.93 28.08
C ASP A 280 6.46 17.88 28.39
N ALA A 281 7.68 17.53 27.98
CA ALA A 281 8.86 18.39 28.15
C ALA A 281 8.96 19.49 27.07
N PHE A 282 8.12 19.44 26.03
CA PHE A 282 8.09 20.44 24.96
C PHE A 282 7.10 21.57 25.26
N ASP A 283 7.58 22.80 25.20
CA ASP A 283 6.76 24.01 25.25
C ASP A 283 6.49 24.52 23.82
N PRO A 284 5.22 24.70 23.42
CA PRO A 284 4.87 25.14 22.07
C PRO A 284 5.29 26.58 21.74
N GLY A 285 5.80 27.36 22.70
CA GLY A 285 6.31 28.71 22.48
C GLY A 285 7.84 28.81 22.36
N ASP A 286 8.57 27.70 22.59
CA ASP A 286 10.02 27.70 22.61
C ASP A 286 10.64 27.17 21.31
N SER A 287 11.79 27.73 20.95
CA SER A 287 12.60 27.25 19.83
C SER A 287 13.68 26.28 20.30
N TYR A 288 13.81 25.15 19.60
CA TYR A 288 14.72 24.05 19.92
C TYR A 288 15.82 23.88 18.86
N ARG A 289 16.96 23.35 19.27
CA ARG A 289 18.06 22.95 18.38
C ARG A 289 18.04 21.44 18.17
N LEU A 290 17.92 20.99 16.93
CA LEU A 290 17.97 19.57 16.58
C LEU A 290 19.37 19.17 16.12
N VAL A 291 19.88 18.05 16.65
CA VAL A 291 21.18 17.48 16.28
C VAL A 291 21.00 16.06 15.80
N THR A 292 21.37 15.76 14.55
CA THR A 292 21.35 14.40 13.98
C THR A 292 22.51 13.57 14.52
N ARG A 293 22.24 12.33 14.92
CA ARG A 293 23.26 11.34 15.31
C ARG A 293 23.49 10.33 14.19
N PRO A 294 24.70 9.76 14.06
CA PRO A 294 24.92 8.59 13.20
C PRO A 294 24.19 7.37 13.79
N ASP A 295 23.35 6.71 12.98
CA ASP A 295 22.58 5.52 13.39
C ASP A 295 23.38 4.23 13.09
N THR A 296 23.28 3.25 14.00
CA THR A 296 23.68 1.87 13.73
C THR A 296 22.57 0.92 14.19
N ALA A 297 21.73 0.46 13.26
CA ALA A 297 21.17 -0.90 13.20
C ALA A 297 20.23 -1.06 11.98
N GLU A 298 20.59 -1.97 11.06
CA GLU A 298 19.74 -2.48 9.97
C GLU A 298 18.68 -3.49 10.50
N ASP A 299 17.63 -3.70 9.69
CA ASP A 299 16.74 -4.87 9.59
C ASP A 299 15.57 -5.16 10.55
N VAL A 300 15.32 -4.39 11.62
CA VAL A 300 14.06 -4.61 12.41
C VAL A 300 12.82 -4.04 11.71
N ASN A 301 12.98 -2.91 11.01
CA ASN A 301 11.83 -2.17 10.46
C ASN A 301 11.29 -2.75 9.14
N GLU A 302 12.12 -3.43 8.34
CA GLU A 302 11.67 -4.10 7.11
C GLU A 302 10.81 -5.32 7.46
N LEU A 303 11.20 -6.07 8.50
CA LEU A 303 10.40 -7.18 9.05
C LEU A 303 9.08 -6.68 9.64
N VAL A 304 9.10 -5.60 10.43
CA VAL A 304 7.88 -5.03 11.04
C VAL A 304 6.95 -4.45 9.98
N ALA A 305 7.49 -3.80 8.93
CA ALA A 305 6.68 -3.30 7.81
C ALA A 305 6.01 -4.45 7.04
N THR A 306 6.73 -5.57 6.85
CA THR A 306 6.19 -6.77 6.18
C THR A 306 5.07 -7.41 6.99
N VAL A 307 5.23 -7.51 8.32
CA VAL A 307 4.20 -8.06 9.21
C VAL A 307 2.95 -7.17 9.29
N TRP A 308 3.08 -5.85 9.12
CA TRP A 308 1.94 -4.92 9.15
C TRP A 308 1.25 -4.67 7.79
N GLU A 309 1.88 -5.09 6.68
CA GLU A 309 1.23 -5.13 5.36
C GLU A 309 0.42 -6.43 5.17
N ALA A 310 0.79 -7.49 5.88
CA ALA A 310 0.07 -8.75 5.91
C ALA A 310 -1.37 -8.55 6.44
N ASP A 311 -2.34 -9.24 5.83
CA ASP A 311 -3.74 -9.19 6.25
C ASP A 311 -3.97 -10.04 7.52
N GLU A 312 -2.96 -10.78 7.97
CA GLU A 312 -3.02 -11.63 9.15
C GLU A 312 -2.68 -10.88 10.46
N THR A 313 -3.47 -11.11 11.51
CA THR A 313 -3.22 -10.58 12.87
C THR A 313 -3.19 -11.69 13.91
N VAL A 314 -2.57 -11.43 15.06
CA VAL A 314 -2.50 -12.36 16.19
C VAL A 314 -3.57 -12.00 17.23
N THR A 315 -4.38 -12.98 17.64
CA THR A 315 -5.29 -12.87 18.78
C THR A 315 -5.10 -14.02 19.76
N ALA A 316 -5.62 -13.86 20.98
CA ALA A 316 -5.66 -14.91 21.99
C ALA A 316 -7.12 -15.31 22.26
N VAL A 317 -7.36 -16.61 22.34
CA VAL A 317 -8.67 -17.24 22.58
C VAL A 317 -8.56 -18.11 23.82
N THR A 318 -9.54 -18.05 24.72
CA THR A 318 -9.56 -18.91 25.91
C THR A 318 -10.69 -19.92 25.79
N VAL A 319 -10.37 -21.20 25.93
CA VAL A 319 -11.34 -22.30 25.80
C VAL A 319 -12.05 -22.52 27.13
N ASP A 320 -13.34 -22.24 27.20
CA ASP A 320 -14.15 -22.46 28.41
C ASP A 320 -14.83 -23.83 28.47
N GLU A 321 -15.41 -24.13 29.63
CA GLU A 321 -16.29 -25.28 29.79
C GLU A 321 -17.56 -25.12 28.96
N GLY A 322 -17.80 -26.05 28.02
CA GLY A 322 -18.94 -26.02 27.11
C GLY A 322 -18.72 -25.20 25.82
N ASP A 323 -17.50 -24.69 25.62
CA ASP A 323 -17.07 -24.06 24.38
C ASP A 323 -17.03 -25.09 23.22
N PRO A 324 -17.56 -24.80 22.03
CA PRO A 324 -17.37 -25.61 20.82
C PRO A 324 -15.92 -25.95 20.49
N LEU A 325 -14.95 -25.15 20.93
CA LEU A 325 -13.51 -25.41 20.78
C LEU A 325 -13.03 -26.54 21.70
N GLN A 326 -13.79 -26.93 22.73
CA GLN A 326 -13.42 -28.00 23.65
C GLN A 326 -13.28 -29.35 22.93
N GLY A 327 -12.05 -29.89 22.90
CA GLY A 327 -11.73 -31.16 22.26
C GLY A 327 -11.52 -31.07 20.74
N GLU A 328 -11.54 -29.87 20.17
CA GLU A 328 -11.26 -29.63 18.75
C GLU A 328 -9.75 -29.73 18.47
N PHE A 329 -9.40 -30.13 17.25
CA PHE A 329 -8.00 -30.22 16.83
C PHE A 329 -7.46 -28.87 16.36
N VAL A 330 -6.19 -28.60 16.68
CA VAL A 330 -5.47 -27.39 16.24
C VAL A 330 -5.57 -27.15 14.73
N ASP A 331 -5.41 -28.18 13.89
CA ASP A 331 -5.45 -28.06 12.42
C ASP A 331 -6.86 -27.83 11.84
N TRP A 332 -7.91 -28.02 12.64
CA TRP A 332 -9.28 -27.85 12.17
C TRP A 332 -9.76 -26.40 12.31
N LEU A 333 -9.00 -25.57 13.01
CA LEU A 333 -9.31 -24.16 13.16
C LEU A 333 -9.07 -23.41 11.84
N PRO A 334 -9.91 -22.41 11.52
CA PRO A 334 -9.78 -21.61 10.30
C PRO A 334 -8.59 -20.61 10.33
N VAL A 335 -7.65 -20.79 11.27
CA VAL A 335 -6.53 -19.91 11.61
C VAL A 335 -5.28 -20.74 11.94
N SER A 336 -4.10 -20.13 11.91
CA SER A 336 -2.86 -20.79 12.31
C SER A 336 -2.63 -20.65 13.81
N VAL A 337 -2.53 -21.76 14.54
CA VAL A 337 -2.21 -21.74 15.97
C VAL A 337 -0.70 -21.54 16.15
N LEU A 338 -0.33 -20.47 16.84
CA LEU A 338 1.07 -20.16 17.16
C LEU A 338 1.50 -20.80 18.48
N THR A 339 0.64 -20.76 19.50
CA THR A 339 0.97 -21.27 20.84
C THR A 339 -0.30 -21.62 21.60
N VAL A 340 -0.29 -22.72 22.33
CA VAL A 340 -1.31 -23.06 23.33
C VAL A 340 -0.68 -22.94 24.71
N VAL A 341 -1.22 -22.08 25.57
CA VAL A 341 -0.81 -21.98 26.97
C VAL A 341 -1.76 -22.81 27.81
N ARG A 342 -1.27 -23.93 28.36
CA ARG A 342 -2.04 -24.85 29.20
C ARG A 342 -1.48 -24.83 30.61
N ASP A 343 -2.32 -24.48 31.59
CA ASP A 343 -1.90 -24.35 32.99
C ASP A 343 -0.66 -23.43 33.18
N GLY A 344 -0.50 -22.42 32.33
CA GLY A 344 0.64 -21.50 32.32
C GLY A 344 1.88 -21.97 31.55
N GLU A 345 1.90 -23.20 31.02
CA GLU A 345 3.00 -23.71 30.20
C GLU A 345 2.72 -23.48 28.70
N PRO A 346 3.58 -22.76 27.96
CA PRO A 346 3.41 -22.53 26.54
C PRO A 346 3.86 -23.74 25.71
N ILE A 347 2.99 -24.19 24.81
CA ILE A 347 3.25 -25.19 23.78
C ILE A 347 3.39 -24.45 22.44
N PRO A 348 4.61 -24.08 22.02
CA PRO A 348 4.82 -23.35 20.77
C PRO A 348 4.66 -24.28 19.57
N PHE A 349 4.00 -23.78 18.50
CA PHE A 349 3.71 -24.52 17.27
C PHE A 349 3.19 -25.93 17.55
N PRO A 350 2.02 -26.05 18.22
CA PRO A 350 1.45 -27.34 18.58
C PRO A 350 1.22 -28.21 17.34
N ALA A 351 1.32 -29.53 17.51
CA ALA A 351 1.10 -30.47 16.42
C ALA A 351 -0.35 -30.40 15.93
N ASP A 352 -0.57 -30.70 14.64
CA ASP A 352 -1.88 -30.66 13.97
C ASP A 352 -2.97 -31.48 14.72
N ASN A 353 -2.57 -32.55 15.42
CA ASN A 353 -3.44 -33.44 16.17
C ASN A 353 -3.53 -33.14 17.68
N GLU A 354 -2.99 -32.00 18.13
CA GLU A 354 -3.17 -31.53 19.50
C GLU A 354 -4.61 -31.06 19.68
N THR A 355 -5.26 -31.51 20.76
CA THR A 355 -6.64 -31.14 21.10
C THR A 355 -6.66 -30.03 22.12
N LEU A 356 -7.57 -29.08 21.94
CA LEU A 356 -7.81 -28.01 22.89
C LEU A 356 -8.57 -28.50 24.13
N ALA A 357 -8.18 -28.03 25.30
CA ALA A 357 -8.76 -28.36 26.59
C ALA A 357 -9.30 -27.11 27.29
N VAL A 358 -10.24 -27.31 28.21
CA VAL A 358 -10.79 -26.21 29.03
C VAL A 358 -9.67 -25.56 29.83
N GLY A 359 -9.60 -24.23 29.80
CA GLY A 359 -8.56 -23.42 30.42
C GLY A 359 -7.36 -23.12 29.51
N ASP A 360 -7.29 -23.71 28.31
CA ASP A 360 -6.25 -23.37 27.35
C ASP A 360 -6.41 -21.93 26.86
N THR A 361 -5.31 -21.19 26.80
CA THR A 361 -5.23 -19.92 26.07
C THR A 361 -4.46 -20.12 24.77
N VAL A 362 -5.15 -20.02 23.66
CA VAL A 362 -4.66 -20.31 22.31
C VAL A 362 -4.34 -19.00 21.59
N TYR A 363 -3.06 -18.78 21.29
CA TYR A 363 -2.61 -17.68 20.44
C TYR A 363 -2.69 -18.11 18.98
N VAL A 364 -3.47 -17.39 18.19
CA VAL A 364 -3.74 -17.71 16.79
C VAL A 364 -3.38 -16.54 15.88
N LEU A 365 -2.86 -16.84 14.71
CA LEU A 365 -2.60 -15.92 13.61
C LEU A 365 -3.61 -16.20 12.49
N GLY A 366 -4.36 -15.19 12.07
CA GLY A 366 -5.38 -15.38 11.05
C GLY A 366 -5.72 -14.12 10.27
N THR A 367 -6.19 -14.32 9.04
CA THR A 367 -6.85 -13.27 8.25
C THR A 367 -8.16 -12.84 8.94
N PRO A 368 -8.74 -11.67 8.61
CA PRO A 368 -9.99 -11.21 9.22
C PRO A 368 -11.11 -12.24 9.03
N ALA A 369 -11.14 -12.91 7.88
CA ALA A 369 -12.09 -13.97 7.58
C ALA A 369 -11.86 -15.26 8.37
N GLY A 370 -10.61 -15.56 8.75
CA GLY A 370 -10.29 -16.70 9.61
C GLY A 370 -10.69 -16.44 11.06
N LEU A 371 -10.38 -15.25 11.56
CA LEU A 371 -10.69 -14.84 12.93
C LEU A 371 -12.19 -14.67 13.18
N HIS A 372 -12.94 -14.10 12.23
CA HIS A 372 -14.40 -14.03 12.36
C HIS A 372 -15.04 -15.42 12.42
N ARG A 373 -14.58 -16.34 11.56
CA ARG A 373 -15.04 -17.74 11.60
C ARG A 373 -14.64 -18.44 12.90
N LEU A 374 -13.48 -18.11 13.48
CA LEU A 374 -13.07 -18.63 14.77
C LEU A 374 -13.99 -18.12 15.89
N ALA A 375 -14.33 -16.84 15.87
CA ALA A 375 -15.25 -16.23 16.83
C ALA A 375 -16.66 -16.84 16.77
N GLU A 376 -17.13 -17.33 15.61
CA GLU A 376 -18.40 -18.08 15.52
C GLU A 376 -18.37 -19.42 16.29
N TYR A 377 -17.18 -19.97 16.57
CA TYR A 377 -17.03 -21.10 17.48
C TYR A 377 -17.10 -20.67 18.94
N GLU A 378 -16.78 -19.43 19.27
CA GLU A 378 -16.86 -18.89 20.63
C GLU A 378 -18.25 -18.29 20.89
N PRO A 379 -18.99 -18.74 21.92
CA PRO A 379 -20.19 -18.00 22.32
C PRO A 379 -19.82 -16.60 22.83
N GLU A 380 -20.50 -15.56 22.31
CA GLU A 380 -20.26 -14.12 22.59
C GLU A 380 -19.81 -13.82 24.03
N ARG A 381 -18.56 -13.39 24.20
CA ARG A 381 -18.01 -12.91 25.49
C ARG A 381 -18.17 -11.39 25.63
N GLU A 382 -18.44 -10.91 26.85
CA GLU A 382 -18.50 -9.47 27.12
C GLU A 382 -17.11 -8.81 26.98
N PRO A 383 -17.00 -7.56 26.47
CA PRO A 383 -15.74 -6.94 26.03
C PRO A 383 -14.67 -6.64 27.11
N GLY A 384 -14.79 -7.17 28.33
CA GLY A 384 -13.97 -6.83 29.50
C GLY A 384 -13.00 -7.90 29.97
N ASP A 385 -13.03 -9.11 29.42
CA ASP A 385 -12.36 -10.30 30.01
C ASP A 385 -10.97 -10.60 29.40
N ARG A 386 -10.33 -9.62 28.76
CA ARG A 386 -8.99 -9.82 28.17
C ARG A 386 -7.97 -10.10 29.29
N PRO A 387 -7.28 -11.25 29.28
CA PRO A 387 -6.18 -11.49 30.19
C PRO A 387 -5.06 -10.50 29.86
N ALA A 388 -4.77 -9.58 30.78
CA ALA A 388 -3.52 -8.85 30.72
C ALA A 388 -2.39 -9.85 30.99
N PRO A 389 -1.25 -9.77 30.28
CA PRO A 389 -0.08 -10.54 30.68
C PRO A 389 0.32 -10.08 32.10
N ASP A 390 0.22 -10.98 33.06
CA ASP A 390 0.63 -10.75 34.45
C ASP A 390 2.12 -10.37 34.48
N ALA A 391 2.39 -9.10 34.73
CA ALA A 391 3.71 -8.59 35.04
C ALA A 391 3.90 -8.59 36.57
N ASP A 392 4.10 -9.76 37.16
CA ASP A 392 4.59 -9.92 38.53
C ASP A 392 5.38 -11.25 38.62
N GLY A 393 6.59 -11.35 39.16
CA GLY A 393 7.39 -10.40 39.90
C GLY A 393 8.84 -10.90 40.02
N GLY A 394 9.72 -9.99 40.39
CA GLY A 394 11.14 -10.23 40.67
C GLY A 394 11.68 -9.17 41.62
N GLU A 395 10.92 -8.87 42.67
CA GLU A 395 11.29 -7.95 43.74
C GLU A 395 12.45 -8.57 44.54
N ARG A 396 13.67 -8.09 44.31
CA ARG A 396 14.83 -8.41 45.15
C ARG A 396 14.73 -7.61 46.43
N THR A 397 14.30 -8.29 47.48
CA THR A 397 14.50 -7.92 48.89
C THR A 397 15.97 -7.65 49.14
N ALA A 398 16.30 -6.42 49.54
CA ALA A 398 17.59 -6.09 50.13
C ALA A 398 17.54 -6.51 51.61
N ASP A 399 18.17 -7.64 51.91
CA ASP A 399 18.45 -8.03 53.29
C ASP A 399 19.60 -7.20 53.84
N ASP A 400 19.29 -6.59 54.98
CA ASP A 400 20.15 -5.95 55.96
C ASP A 400 21.08 -6.99 56.59
N ASP A 401 22.39 -6.79 56.49
CA ASP A 401 23.35 -7.44 57.39
C ASP A 401 24.45 -6.44 57.76
N GLY A 402 24.42 -6.05 59.04
CA GLY A 402 25.46 -5.25 59.66
C GLY A 402 26.65 -6.08 60.11
N GLY A 403 27.77 -5.40 60.37
CA GLY A 403 28.85 -5.95 61.19
C GLY A 403 30.26 -5.72 60.67
N ASP A 404 30.80 -4.54 61.01
CA ASP A 404 32.13 -4.32 61.60
C ASP A 404 33.23 -5.37 61.34
N ASP A 405 34.33 -4.95 60.68
CA ASP A 405 35.62 -4.83 61.38
C ASP A 405 36.73 -4.21 60.49
N ALA A 406 37.30 -3.13 61.02
CA ALA A 406 38.70 -2.74 61.02
C ALA A 406 39.55 -2.85 59.73
N ALA A 407 39.96 -1.69 59.19
CA ALA A 407 41.26 -1.08 59.49
C ALA A 407 41.64 -0.06 58.40
N ALA A 408 41.82 1.19 58.85
CA ALA A 408 42.56 2.21 58.12
C ALA A 408 44.03 1.81 57.99
N GLU A 409 44.67 2.20 56.88
CA GLU A 409 45.94 2.97 56.83
C GLU A 409 46.56 2.93 55.42
N ALA A 410 47.19 4.06 55.07
CA ALA A 410 48.06 4.34 53.91
C ALA A 410 47.36 4.40 52.54
N GLY A 411 47.27 5.57 51.90
CA GLY A 411 48.42 6.31 51.35
C GLY A 411 48.62 5.83 49.92
N GLY A 412 48.17 6.56 48.91
CA GLY A 412 48.89 7.71 48.39
C GLY A 412 49.79 7.27 47.24
N ASP A 413 49.89 8.12 46.22
CA ASP A 413 50.94 8.11 45.20
C ASP A 413 50.70 7.23 43.94
N ASP A 414 50.07 7.88 42.96
CA ASP A 414 50.66 8.27 41.68
C ASP A 414 51.33 7.20 40.79
N GLY A 415 50.83 7.16 39.54
CA GLY A 415 51.72 7.25 38.38
C GLY A 415 52.11 5.95 37.66
N GLY A 416 51.96 5.98 36.33
CA GLY A 416 52.57 5.02 35.40
C GLY A 416 51.55 4.43 34.44
N LEU A 417 51.11 5.14 33.41
CA LEU A 417 51.73 5.19 32.08
C LEU A 417 52.11 3.83 31.47
N ALA A 418 51.52 3.60 30.29
CA ALA A 418 52.11 2.91 29.14
C ALA A 418 52.25 1.38 29.26
N SER A 419 51.39 0.61 28.57
CA SER A 419 51.57 0.18 27.17
C SER A 419 52.31 -1.16 27.04
N MET A 420 51.94 -1.90 26.00
CA MET A 420 52.57 -3.11 25.44
C MET A 420 52.14 -4.46 26.02
N PHE A 421 51.42 -5.23 25.20
CA PHE A 421 51.81 -6.50 24.55
C PHE A 421 50.49 -7.11 24.02
N SER A 422 50.20 -7.16 22.72
CA SER A 422 50.75 -8.00 21.64
C SER A 422 50.72 -9.51 21.92
N ASP A 423 50.17 -10.21 20.93
CA ASP A 423 50.11 -11.66 20.64
C ASP A 423 49.19 -12.47 21.58
N ASP A 424 48.20 -13.23 21.12
CA ASP A 424 48.01 -14.00 19.88
C ASP A 424 46.65 -13.74 19.18
#